data_AF-A0A1L7LH98-F1
#
_entry.id   AF-A0A1L7LH98-F1
#
_cell.length_a   1.000
_cell.length_b   1.000
_cell.length_c   1.000
_cell.angle_alpha   90.00
_cell.angle_beta   90.00
_cell.angle_gamma   90.00
#
_symmetry.space_group_name_H-M   'P 1'
#
loop_
_entity.id
_entity.type
_entity.pdbx_description
1 polymer ?
#
loop_
_entity_poly.entity_id
_entity_poly.type
_entity_poly.pdbx_seq_one_letter_code
_entity_poly.pdbx_strand_id
1 'polypeptide(L)'
;MALAAAFVLAACGQKNDKNTLTVGVMTMTDSDKERWDKIEELLKKENIKLKFKEFTDYSQPNKALKNGEIDINAFQHYNFLNNWNKENKGDLVTVAETYISPINLFSGTENGKAKYSSAKEIPDGGQIAIPNDATNESRALYVLQDAGLIKLNVSGDELATVKNIKSNPKNLDIKEVDASQTARNLASVDAAVVNNSYAVPAKIDFKTSLYKEK
;
A
#
# COMPACT_ATOMS: atom_id res chain seq x y z
N MET A 1 -15.73 64.20 -14.31
CA MET A 1 -15.60 63.09 -15.28
C MET A 1 -15.24 61.85 -14.47
N ALA A 2 -16.24 61.10 -14.02
CA ALA A 2 -16.07 59.93 -13.17
C ALA A 2 -16.28 58.68 -14.03
N LEU A 3 -15.22 57.90 -14.22
CA LEU A 3 -15.27 56.64 -14.96
C LEU A 3 -15.43 55.51 -13.93
N ALA A 4 -16.63 54.96 -13.83
CA ALA A 4 -16.90 53.76 -13.04
C ALA A 4 -16.53 52.53 -13.90
N ALA A 5 -15.47 51.82 -13.52
CA ALA A 5 -15.14 50.52 -14.08
C ALA A 5 -15.90 49.43 -13.32
N ALA A 6 -16.91 48.83 -13.96
CA ALA A 6 -17.62 47.68 -13.44
C ALA A 6 -16.74 46.42 -13.61
N PHE A 7 -16.11 45.97 -12.53
CA PHE A 7 -15.50 44.65 -12.45
C PHE A 7 -16.61 43.60 -12.28
N VAL A 8 -16.92 42.87 -13.35
CA VAL A 8 -17.75 41.67 -13.27
C VAL A 8 -16.84 40.51 -12.85
N LEU A 9 -16.83 40.21 -11.55
CA LEU A 9 -16.27 38.96 -11.03
C LEU A 9 -17.19 37.81 -11.45
N ALA A 10 -16.85 37.14 -12.55
CA ALA A 10 -17.38 35.82 -12.85
C ALA A 10 -16.80 34.83 -11.82
N ALA A 11 -17.50 34.66 -10.71
CA ALA A 11 -17.30 33.53 -9.82
C ALA A 11 -17.70 32.27 -10.60
N CYS A 12 -16.72 31.62 -11.24
CA CYS A 12 -16.86 30.24 -11.70
C CYS A 12 -17.05 29.36 -10.47
N GLY A 13 -18.28 29.22 -10.00
CA GLY A 13 -18.66 28.21 -9.04
C GLY A 13 -18.34 26.85 -9.65
N GLN A 14 -17.44 26.12 -8.99
CA GLN A 14 -17.17 24.72 -9.27
C GLN A 14 -18.52 24.01 -9.21
N LYS A 15 -18.99 23.53 -10.37
CA LYS A 15 -20.26 22.82 -10.48
C LYS A 15 -20.06 21.49 -9.74
N ASN A 16 -20.47 21.45 -8.48
CA ASN A 16 -20.45 20.23 -7.66
C ASN A 16 -21.45 19.24 -8.27
N ASP A 17 -20.95 18.37 -9.14
CA ASP A 17 -21.71 17.28 -9.73
C ASP A 17 -21.95 16.22 -8.66
N LYS A 18 -23.14 16.25 -8.05
CA LYS A 18 -23.56 15.32 -7.00
C LYS A 18 -23.68 13.87 -7.49
N ASN A 19 -23.64 13.66 -8.80
CA ASN A 19 -23.80 12.36 -9.44
C ASN A 19 -22.48 11.77 -9.93
N THR A 20 -21.34 12.45 -9.72
CA THR A 20 -20.01 11.92 -10.02
C THR A 20 -19.21 11.72 -8.73
N LEU A 21 -18.57 10.56 -8.59
CA LEU A 21 -17.71 10.23 -7.47
C LEU A 21 -16.32 9.83 -8.01
N THR A 22 -15.30 10.59 -7.65
CA THR A 22 -13.90 10.35 -8.01
C THR A 22 -13.21 9.53 -6.92
N VAL A 23 -12.77 8.32 -7.28
CA VAL A 23 -12.16 7.35 -6.37
C VAL A 23 -10.65 7.30 -6.62
N GLY A 24 -9.86 7.51 -5.56
CA GLY A 24 -8.42 7.22 -5.59
C GLY A 24 -8.13 5.75 -5.32
N VAL A 25 -7.40 5.11 -6.21
CA VAL A 25 -7.00 3.69 -6.09
C VAL A 25 -5.53 3.53 -6.43
N MET A 26 -4.92 2.41 -6.05
CA MET A 26 -3.63 2.03 -6.64
C MET A 26 -3.83 1.62 -8.10
N THR A 27 -2.73 1.52 -8.85
CA THR A 27 -2.75 0.96 -10.21
C THR A 27 -3.55 -0.34 -10.26
N MET A 28 -4.57 -0.38 -11.11
CA MET A 28 -5.56 -1.45 -11.09
C MET A 28 -5.03 -2.75 -11.70
N THR A 29 -5.15 -3.83 -10.95
CA THR A 29 -5.06 -5.20 -11.47
C THR A 29 -6.34 -5.57 -12.24
N ASP A 30 -6.34 -6.70 -12.95
CA ASP A 30 -7.56 -7.16 -13.64
C ASP A 30 -8.70 -7.48 -12.66
N SER A 31 -8.38 -7.97 -11.46
CA SER A 31 -9.36 -8.17 -10.38
C SER A 31 -9.89 -6.84 -9.82
N ASP A 32 -9.09 -5.78 -9.81
CA ASP A 32 -9.56 -4.45 -9.41
C ASP A 32 -10.49 -3.86 -10.47
N LYS A 33 -10.19 -4.03 -11.76
CA LYS A 33 -11.08 -3.59 -12.85
C LYS A 33 -12.41 -4.32 -12.79
N GLU A 34 -12.41 -5.65 -12.66
CA GLU A 34 -13.63 -6.45 -12.63
C GLU A 34 -14.55 -6.06 -11.46
N ARG A 35 -14.00 -5.83 -10.26
CA ARG A 35 -14.81 -5.39 -9.11
C ARG A 35 -15.36 -3.98 -9.30
N TRP A 36 -14.57 -3.05 -9.84
CA TRP A 36 -15.02 -1.67 -10.09
C TRP A 36 -16.05 -1.60 -11.20
N ASP A 37 -15.89 -2.39 -12.27
CA ASP A 37 -16.88 -2.55 -13.34
C ASP A 37 -18.22 -3.03 -12.78
N LYS A 38 -18.19 -4.01 -11.85
CA LYS A 38 -19.42 -4.48 -11.21
C LYS A 38 -20.06 -3.43 -10.31
N ILE A 39 -19.25 -2.65 -9.57
CA ILE A 39 -19.75 -1.54 -8.75
C ILE A 39 -20.38 -0.46 -9.65
N GLU A 40 -19.74 -0.09 -10.75
CA GLU A 40 -20.28 0.85 -11.73
C GLU A 40 -21.60 0.35 -12.33
N GLU A 41 -21.70 -0.94 -12.68
CA GLU A 41 -22.92 -1.56 -13.19
C GLU A 41 -24.09 -1.38 -12.20
N LEU A 42 -23.84 -1.59 -10.90
CA LEU A 42 -24.85 -1.43 -9.86
C LEU A 42 -25.23 0.04 -9.64
N LEU A 43 -24.26 0.95 -9.66
CA LEU A 43 -24.45 2.39 -9.45
C LEU A 43 -25.16 3.12 -10.58
N LYS A 44 -25.22 2.53 -11.80
CA LYS A 44 -26.03 3.06 -12.90
C LYS A 44 -27.51 3.22 -12.51
N LYS A 45 -28.05 2.34 -11.67
CA LYS A 45 -29.44 2.42 -11.20
C LYS A 45 -29.69 3.65 -10.32
N GLU A 46 -28.64 4.12 -9.65
CA GLU A 46 -28.67 5.29 -8.76
C GLU A 46 -28.23 6.58 -9.48
N ASN A 47 -27.99 6.52 -10.80
CA ASN A 47 -27.46 7.63 -11.58
C ASN A 47 -26.14 8.18 -11.00
N ILE A 48 -25.27 7.29 -10.51
CA ILE A 48 -23.94 7.64 -10.01
C ILE A 48 -22.88 7.18 -11.03
N LYS A 49 -21.98 8.10 -11.37
CA LYS A 49 -20.83 7.88 -12.25
C LYS A 49 -19.55 7.80 -11.42
N LEU A 50 -18.76 6.76 -11.63
CA LEU A 50 -17.41 6.70 -11.05
C LEU A 50 -16.37 7.30 -12.00
N LYS A 51 -15.34 7.91 -11.41
CA LYS A 51 -14.07 8.25 -12.05
C LYS A 51 -12.95 7.73 -11.19
N PHE A 52 -11.87 7.26 -11.80
CA PHE A 52 -10.72 6.75 -11.06
C PHE A 52 -9.50 7.62 -11.25
N LYS A 53 -8.78 7.85 -10.15
CA LYS A 53 -7.41 8.37 -10.15
C LYS A 53 -6.49 7.28 -9.63
N GLU A 54 -5.71 6.69 -10.52
CA GLU A 54 -4.76 5.64 -10.18
C GLU A 54 -3.44 6.25 -9.68
N PHE A 55 -2.93 5.71 -8.58
CA PHE A 55 -1.69 6.13 -7.93
C PHE A 55 -0.66 5.00 -7.93
N THR A 56 0.62 5.36 -7.91
CA THR A 56 1.73 4.38 -7.95
C THR A 56 2.43 4.19 -6.60
N ASP A 57 2.23 5.11 -5.65
CA ASP A 57 2.78 5.01 -4.28
C ASP A 57 1.73 5.36 -3.21
N TYR A 58 1.88 4.76 -2.03
CA TYR A 58 0.94 4.90 -0.90
C TYR A 58 0.94 6.30 -0.27
N SER A 59 1.91 7.16 -0.58
CA SER A 59 1.98 8.50 0.02
C SER A 59 1.01 9.50 -0.64
N GLN A 60 0.43 9.15 -1.79
CA GLN A 60 -0.37 10.06 -2.63
C GLN A 60 -1.89 10.05 -2.34
N PRO A 61 -2.60 8.91 -2.19
CA PRO A 61 -4.06 8.93 -2.21
C PRO A 61 -4.70 9.71 -1.04
N ASN A 62 -4.12 9.64 0.17
CA ASN A 62 -4.63 10.42 1.31
C ASN A 62 -4.38 11.93 1.14
N LYS A 63 -3.26 12.33 0.52
CA LYS A 63 -3.00 13.75 0.20
C LYS A 63 -4.01 14.26 -0.83
N ALA A 64 -4.24 13.48 -1.89
CA ALA A 64 -5.23 13.82 -2.91
C ALA A 64 -6.64 13.96 -2.31
N LEU A 65 -7.02 13.06 -1.38
CA LEU A 65 -8.31 13.14 -0.68
C LEU A 65 -8.40 14.40 0.20
N LYS A 66 -7.38 14.67 1.01
CA LYS A 66 -7.33 15.88 1.85
C LYS A 66 -7.37 17.18 1.03
N ASN A 67 -6.79 17.17 -0.16
CA ASN A 67 -6.77 18.31 -1.08
C ASN A 67 -8.09 18.48 -1.88
N GLY A 68 -9.05 17.56 -1.75
CA GLY A 68 -10.29 17.57 -2.51
C GLY A 68 -10.11 17.24 -4.00
N GLU A 69 -9.01 16.57 -4.37
CA GLU A 69 -8.76 16.11 -5.75
C GLU A 69 -9.52 14.83 -6.09
N ILE A 70 -9.93 14.08 -5.06
CA ILE A 70 -10.74 12.85 -5.11
C ILE A 70 -11.75 12.90 -3.96
N ASP A 71 -12.88 12.21 -4.09
CA ASP A 71 -13.97 12.22 -3.10
C ASP A 71 -13.80 11.12 -2.05
N ILE A 72 -13.27 9.96 -2.45
CA ILE A 72 -12.89 8.85 -1.58
C ILE A 72 -11.59 8.21 -2.08
N ASN A 73 -10.93 7.40 -1.25
CA ASN A 73 -9.91 6.47 -1.70
C ASN A 73 -10.17 5.05 -1.19
N ALA A 74 -9.62 4.06 -1.88
CA ALA A 74 -9.74 2.64 -1.56
C ALA A 74 -8.40 1.93 -1.82
N PHE A 75 -7.45 2.06 -0.89
CA PHE A 75 -6.10 1.50 -1.04
C PHE A 75 -5.44 0.98 0.25
N GLN A 76 -5.97 1.33 1.42
CA GLN A 76 -5.25 1.24 2.69
C GLN A 76 -6.00 0.41 3.74
N HIS A 77 -5.29 -0.03 4.76
CA HIS A 77 -5.85 -0.61 5.98
C HIS A 77 -5.92 0.42 7.11
N TYR A 78 -6.65 0.07 8.19
CA TYR A 78 -6.85 0.94 9.36
C TYR A 78 -5.55 1.49 9.96
N ASN A 79 -4.54 0.63 10.15
CA ASN A 79 -3.28 1.09 10.75
C ASN A 79 -2.60 2.19 9.93
N PHE A 80 -2.61 2.07 8.59
CA PHE A 80 -2.02 3.06 7.69
C PHE A 80 -2.78 4.39 7.78
N LEU A 81 -4.12 4.35 7.75
CA LEU A 81 -4.96 5.54 7.89
C LEU A 81 -4.70 6.27 9.22
N ASN A 82 -4.68 5.51 10.33
CA ASN A 82 -4.44 6.05 11.66
C ASN A 82 -3.05 6.68 11.78
N ASN A 83 -2.02 6.01 11.25
CA ASN A 83 -0.66 6.56 11.24
C ASN A 83 -0.56 7.81 10.36
N TRP A 84 -1.14 7.76 9.14
CA TRP A 84 -1.12 8.89 8.22
C TRP A 84 -1.80 10.12 8.81
N ASN A 85 -2.96 9.96 9.45
CA ASN A 85 -3.65 11.06 10.13
C ASN A 85 -2.79 11.64 11.27
N LYS A 86 -2.16 10.79 12.07
CA LYS A 86 -1.26 11.22 13.16
C LYS A 86 -0.08 12.03 12.62
N GLU A 87 0.58 11.57 11.57
CA GLU A 87 1.75 12.22 10.98
C GLU A 87 1.41 13.50 10.21
N ASN A 88 0.26 13.53 9.52
CA ASN A 88 -0.09 14.60 8.59
C ASN A 88 -1.14 15.57 9.16
N LYS A 89 -1.45 15.45 10.47
CA LYS A 89 -2.54 16.17 11.14
C LYS A 89 -3.82 16.09 10.29
N GLY A 90 -4.12 14.87 9.88
CA GLY A 90 -5.29 14.53 9.08
C GLY A 90 -6.44 14.07 9.97
N ASP A 91 -7.63 14.13 9.40
CA ASP A 91 -8.91 13.77 9.99
C ASP A 91 -9.72 12.88 9.03
N LEU A 92 -9.04 12.19 8.10
CA LEU A 92 -9.67 11.27 7.18
C LEU A 92 -10.31 10.11 7.97
N VAL A 93 -11.51 9.70 7.57
CA VAL A 93 -12.29 8.68 8.30
C VAL A 93 -12.54 7.45 7.44
N THR A 94 -12.63 6.29 8.07
CA THR A 94 -13.14 5.08 7.42
C THR A 94 -14.65 5.17 7.28
N VAL A 95 -15.16 4.93 6.08
CA VAL A 95 -16.61 4.88 5.80
C VAL A 95 -17.14 3.45 5.66
N ALA A 96 -16.28 2.51 5.26
CA ALA A 96 -16.61 1.10 5.09
C ALA A 96 -15.33 0.24 5.07
N GLU A 97 -15.51 -1.05 5.38
CA GLU A 97 -14.50 -2.08 5.15
C GLU A 97 -14.65 -2.66 3.74
N THR A 98 -13.56 -3.21 3.21
CA THR A 98 -13.54 -3.85 1.88
C THR A 98 -13.06 -5.29 1.96
N TYR A 99 -11.75 -5.51 2.07
CA TYR A 99 -11.15 -6.84 2.16
C TYR A 99 -9.81 -6.79 2.91
N ILE A 100 -9.45 -7.94 3.48
CA ILE A 100 -8.09 -8.18 3.98
C ILE A 100 -7.26 -8.85 2.90
N SER A 101 -5.98 -8.48 2.84
CA SER A 101 -5.02 -9.01 1.87
C SER A 101 -3.76 -9.43 2.62
N PRO A 102 -3.63 -10.73 2.99
CA PRO A 102 -2.46 -11.23 3.70
C PRO A 102 -1.18 -10.96 2.91
N ILE A 103 -0.17 -10.40 3.58
CA ILE A 103 1.11 -10.06 2.97
C ILE A 103 2.02 -11.30 2.92
N ASN A 104 2.98 -11.31 2.00
CA ASN A 104 3.88 -12.46 1.79
C ASN A 104 5.34 -12.03 1.84
N LEU A 105 6.17 -12.91 2.38
CA LEU A 105 7.61 -12.92 2.17
C LEU A 105 7.90 -13.77 0.91
N PHE A 106 8.36 -13.13 -0.16
CA PHE A 106 8.74 -13.82 -1.40
C PHE A 106 10.24 -14.08 -1.48
N SER A 107 10.61 -15.19 -2.11
CA SER A 107 12.01 -15.49 -2.44
C SER A 107 12.54 -14.46 -3.42
N GLY A 108 13.77 -13.99 -3.17
CA GLY A 108 14.59 -13.34 -4.18
C GLY A 108 14.76 -14.24 -5.40
N THR A 109 15.08 -13.62 -6.54
CA THR A 109 15.08 -14.29 -7.84
C THR A 109 16.43 -14.21 -8.51
N GLU A 110 16.78 -15.25 -9.24
CA GLU A 110 17.90 -15.31 -10.17
C GLU A 110 17.36 -15.78 -11.52
N ASN A 111 17.58 -14.99 -12.58
CA ASN A 111 17.06 -15.25 -13.93
C ASN A 111 15.53 -15.54 -13.96
N GLY A 112 14.77 -14.81 -13.12
CA GLY A 112 13.31 -14.94 -13.02
C GLY A 112 12.81 -16.16 -12.25
N LYS A 113 13.70 -16.93 -11.61
CA LYS A 113 13.34 -18.09 -10.77
C LYS A 113 13.64 -17.80 -9.31
N ALA A 114 12.82 -18.32 -8.41
CA ALA A 114 13.09 -18.24 -6.97
C ALA A 114 14.42 -18.90 -6.63
N LYS A 115 15.23 -18.22 -5.81
CA LYS A 115 16.48 -18.74 -5.24
C LYS A 115 16.21 -19.78 -4.14
N TYR A 116 15.10 -19.65 -3.42
CA TYR A 116 14.80 -20.42 -2.21
C TYR A 116 13.38 -21.00 -2.25
N SER A 117 13.20 -22.16 -1.63
CA SER A 117 11.90 -22.82 -1.47
C SER A 117 11.32 -22.67 -0.07
N SER A 118 12.13 -22.24 0.91
CA SER A 118 11.71 -21.99 2.28
C SER A 118 12.51 -20.85 2.92
N ALA A 119 11.93 -20.17 3.92
CA ALA A 119 12.62 -19.09 4.64
C ALA A 119 13.94 -19.55 5.30
N LYS A 120 14.06 -20.85 5.63
CA LYS A 120 15.26 -21.43 6.27
C LYS A 120 16.49 -21.43 5.36
N GLU A 121 16.27 -21.45 4.04
CA GLU A 121 17.32 -21.49 3.02
C GLU A 121 17.95 -20.12 2.75
N ILE A 122 17.35 -19.03 3.25
CA ILE A 122 17.96 -17.69 3.17
C ILE A 122 19.35 -17.76 3.83
N PRO A 123 20.42 -17.34 3.14
CA PRO A 123 21.79 -17.50 3.61
C PRO A 123 22.06 -16.61 4.83
N ASP A 124 23.06 -16.99 5.62
CA ASP A 124 23.59 -16.12 6.66
C ASP A 124 24.21 -14.87 6.02
N GLY A 125 23.95 -13.69 6.59
CA GLY A 125 24.28 -12.40 6.00
C GLY A 125 23.40 -11.97 4.82
N GLY A 126 22.34 -12.74 4.51
CA GLY A 126 21.43 -12.43 3.42
C GLY A 126 20.65 -11.13 3.64
N GLN A 127 20.18 -10.52 2.55
CA GLN A 127 19.45 -9.24 2.58
C GLN A 127 17.96 -9.46 2.35
N ILE A 128 17.11 -8.85 3.19
CA ILE A 128 15.66 -8.86 3.05
C ILE A 128 15.13 -7.45 2.88
N ALA A 129 14.42 -7.19 1.77
CA ALA A 129 13.77 -5.90 1.55
C ALA A 129 12.39 -5.86 2.22
N ILE A 130 12.07 -4.78 2.93
CA ILE A 130 10.76 -4.54 3.55
C ILE A 130 10.24 -3.13 3.23
N PRO A 131 8.92 -2.88 3.32
CA PRO A 131 8.37 -1.53 3.24
C PRO A 131 8.93 -0.62 4.34
N ASN A 132 9.03 0.69 4.07
CA ASN A 132 9.59 1.69 4.98
C ASN A 132 8.56 2.69 5.53
N ASP A 133 7.27 2.53 5.21
CA ASP A 133 6.23 3.22 5.96
C ASP A 133 5.98 2.49 7.29
N ALA A 134 5.82 3.23 8.38
CA ALA A 134 5.86 2.70 9.74
C ALA A 134 4.97 1.46 9.96
N THR A 135 3.79 1.44 9.34
CA THR A 135 2.82 0.37 9.56
C THR A 135 3.11 -0.89 8.74
N ASN A 136 3.54 -0.76 7.49
CA ASN A 136 3.93 -1.91 6.68
C ASN A 136 5.34 -2.40 7.03
N GLU A 137 6.25 -1.53 7.49
CA GLU A 137 7.54 -1.92 8.08
C GLU A 137 7.30 -2.82 9.29
N SER A 138 6.50 -2.35 10.25
CA SER A 138 6.12 -3.12 11.43
C SER A 138 5.48 -4.46 11.06
N ARG A 139 4.50 -4.44 10.14
CA ARG A 139 3.83 -5.67 9.67
C ARG A 139 4.82 -6.66 9.05
N ALA A 140 5.75 -6.17 8.23
CA ALA A 140 6.80 -7.00 7.64
C ALA A 140 7.70 -7.62 8.71
N LEU A 141 8.11 -6.86 9.73
CA LEU A 141 8.92 -7.38 10.83
C LEU A 141 8.20 -8.48 11.63
N TYR A 142 6.90 -8.34 11.87
CA TYR A 142 6.10 -9.43 12.48
C TYR A 142 6.05 -10.66 11.56
N VAL A 143 5.88 -10.48 10.25
CA VAL A 143 5.96 -11.58 9.28
C VAL A 143 7.32 -12.29 9.31
N LEU A 144 8.42 -11.55 9.43
CA LEU A 144 9.75 -12.15 9.55
C LEU A 144 9.92 -12.91 10.88
N GLN A 145 9.33 -12.41 11.97
CA GLN A 145 9.29 -13.12 13.25
C GLN A 145 8.50 -14.43 13.13
N ASP A 146 7.32 -14.38 12.52
CA ASP A 146 6.44 -15.54 12.39
C ASP A 146 6.97 -16.58 11.39
N ALA A 147 7.79 -16.14 10.42
CA ALA A 147 8.59 -17.00 9.56
C ALA A 147 9.80 -17.62 10.27
N GLY A 148 10.09 -17.23 11.52
CA GLY A 148 11.17 -17.74 12.35
C GLY A 148 12.55 -17.17 12.01
N LEU A 149 12.63 -16.04 11.31
CA LEU A 149 13.88 -15.41 10.87
C LEU A 149 14.48 -14.48 11.92
N ILE A 150 13.62 -13.78 12.68
CA ILE A 150 14.02 -12.83 13.72
C ILE A 150 13.17 -13.00 14.98
N LYS A 151 13.53 -12.31 16.06
CA LYS A 151 12.63 -12.06 17.21
C LYS A 151 12.58 -10.58 17.52
N LEU A 152 11.39 -10.08 17.82
CA LEU A 152 11.13 -8.71 18.24
C LEU A 152 11.03 -8.59 19.76
N ASN A 153 11.35 -7.42 20.30
CA ASN A 153 11.15 -7.07 21.71
C ASN A 153 9.80 -6.37 21.99
N VAL A 154 8.99 -6.15 20.96
CA VAL A 154 7.60 -5.67 21.03
C VAL A 154 6.64 -6.76 20.55
N SER A 155 5.35 -6.64 20.89
CA SER A 155 4.34 -7.64 20.53
C SER A 155 2.93 -7.06 20.47
N GLY A 156 1.99 -7.80 19.89
CA GLY A 156 0.59 -7.38 19.78
C GLY A 156 0.45 -6.22 18.79
N ASP A 157 -0.28 -5.18 19.19
CA ASP A 157 -0.56 -4.02 18.35
C ASP A 157 0.55 -2.95 18.39
N GLU A 158 1.65 -3.19 19.10
CA GLU A 158 2.78 -2.27 19.14
C GLU A 158 3.54 -2.24 17.81
N LEU A 159 3.79 -1.02 17.30
CA LEU A 159 4.62 -0.81 16.13
C LEU A 159 6.05 -1.27 16.38
N ALA A 160 6.54 -2.14 15.52
CA ALA A 160 7.93 -2.56 15.46
C ALA A 160 8.71 -1.77 14.42
N THR A 161 9.97 -1.49 14.73
CA THR A 161 10.98 -1.01 13.78
C THR A 161 12.18 -1.94 13.78
N VAL A 162 13.14 -1.76 12.88
CA VAL A 162 14.40 -2.53 12.89
C VAL A 162 15.15 -2.47 14.23
N LYS A 163 14.94 -1.40 15.02
CA LYS A 163 15.52 -1.25 16.38
C LYS A 163 14.94 -2.24 17.40
N ASN A 164 13.78 -2.82 17.10
CA ASN A 164 13.09 -3.77 17.97
C ASN A 164 13.57 -5.22 17.75
N ILE A 165 14.46 -5.47 16.80
CA ILE A 165 15.03 -6.79 16.55
C ILE A 165 15.99 -7.17 17.69
N LYS A 166 15.55 -8.09 18.56
CA LYS A 166 16.35 -8.59 19.69
C LYS A 166 17.14 -9.87 19.38
N SER A 167 16.81 -10.55 18.29
CA SER A 167 17.50 -11.76 17.83
C SER A 167 17.46 -11.83 16.32
N ASN A 168 18.64 -11.97 15.70
CA ASN A 168 18.82 -12.15 14.26
C ASN A 168 19.90 -13.23 14.02
N PRO A 169 19.56 -14.52 14.17
CA PRO A 169 20.54 -15.62 14.18
C PRO A 169 21.27 -15.80 12.84
N LYS A 170 20.69 -15.31 11.75
CA LYS A 170 21.26 -15.34 10.40
C LYS A 170 22.00 -14.05 10.03
N ASN A 171 22.12 -13.09 10.94
CA ASN A 171 22.73 -11.78 10.67
C ASN A 171 22.17 -11.10 9.40
N LEU A 172 20.86 -11.23 9.18
CA LEU A 172 20.17 -10.69 8.01
C LEU A 172 20.26 -9.17 7.97
N ASP A 173 20.53 -8.62 6.80
CA ASP A 173 20.43 -7.18 6.55
C ASP A 173 18.99 -6.82 6.17
N ILE A 174 18.34 -5.97 6.97
CA ILE A 174 16.96 -5.56 6.73
C ILE A 174 16.98 -4.23 5.98
N LYS A 175 16.65 -4.29 4.69
CA LYS A 175 16.69 -3.15 3.78
C LYS A 175 15.31 -2.51 3.66
N GLU A 176 15.10 -1.42 4.38
CA GLU A 176 13.88 -0.61 4.30
C GLU A 176 13.85 0.16 2.97
N VAL A 177 12.80 -0.05 2.18
CA VAL A 177 12.56 0.63 0.89
C VAL A 177 11.10 1.05 0.79
N ASP A 178 10.79 1.98 -0.12
CA ASP A 178 9.39 2.29 -0.43
C ASP A 178 8.62 1.01 -0.81
N ALA A 179 7.38 0.88 -0.34
CA ALA A 179 6.55 -0.31 -0.55
C ALA A 179 6.47 -0.69 -2.04
N SER A 180 6.42 0.30 -2.94
CA SER A 180 6.39 0.09 -4.40
C SER A 180 7.66 -0.52 -4.97
N GLN A 181 8.77 -0.45 -4.24
CA GLN A 181 10.08 -0.94 -4.67
C GLN A 181 10.42 -2.34 -4.15
N THR A 182 9.69 -2.86 -3.17
CA THR A 182 9.95 -4.19 -2.58
C THR A 182 9.94 -5.31 -3.63
N ALA A 183 8.93 -5.34 -4.51
CA ALA A 183 8.82 -6.30 -5.61
C ALA A 183 10.03 -6.25 -6.55
N ARG A 184 10.46 -5.04 -6.93
CA ARG A 184 11.61 -4.84 -7.82
C ARG A 184 12.92 -5.30 -7.19
N ASN A 185 13.06 -5.16 -5.87
CA ASN A 185 14.27 -5.55 -5.15
C ASN A 185 14.53 -7.07 -5.19
N LEU A 186 13.51 -7.91 -5.46
CA LEU A 186 13.66 -9.38 -5.53
C LEU A 186 14.76 -9.85 -6.48
N ALA A 187 15.10 -9.09 -7.54
CA ALA A 187 16.21 -9.42 -8.43
C ALA A 187 17.61 -9.22 -7.82
N SER A 188 17.70 -8.48 -6.71
CA SER A 188 18.96 -8.05 -6.08
C SER A 188 19.12 -8.44 -4.62
N VAL A 189 18.04 -8.89 -3.96
CA VAL A 189 18.05 -9.32 -2.55
C VAL A 189 17.72 -10.82 -2.44
N ASP A 190 17.74 -11.36 -1.22
CA ASP A 190 17.48 -12.78 -0.95
C ASP A 190 16.01 -13.06 -0.65
N ALA A 191 15.30 -12.10 -0.07
CA ALA A 191 13.85 -12.14 0.05
C ALA A 191 13.25 -10.72 0.12
N ALA A 192 11.96 -10.58 -0.13
CA ALA A 192 11.26 -9.32 0.14
C ALA A 192 9.86 -9.56 0.68
N VAL A 193 9.43 -8.72 1.63
CA VAL A 193 8.02 -8.65 2.02
C VAL A 193 7.31 -7.67 1.09
N VAL A 194 6.28 -8.14 0.38
CA VAL A 194 5.64 -7.37 -0.70
C VAL A 194 4.12 -7.32 -0.52
N ASN A 195 3.54 -6.13 -0.47
CA ASN A 195 2.10 -5.91 -0.49
C ASN A 195 1.48 -6.42 -1.80
N ASN A 196 0.30 -7.04 -1.74
CA ASN A 196 -0.32 -7.66 -2.93
C ASN A 196 -0.66 -6.64 -4.04
N SER A 197 -0.93 -5.38 -3.70
CA SER A 197 -1.13 -4.31 -4.70
C SER A 197 0.13 -4.02 -5.52
N TYR A 198 1.31 -4.46 -5.08
CA TYR A 198 2.55 -4.41 -5.85
C TYR A 198 2.97 -5.77 -6.39
N ALA A 199 2.72 -6.85 -5.64
CA ALA A 199 3.09 -8.21 -6.07
C ALA A 199 2.34 -8.63 -7.35
N VAL A 200 1.04 -8.33 -7.44
CA VAL A 200 0.21 -8.73 -8.59
C VAL A 200 0.61 -7.97 -9.86
N PRO A 201 0.70 -6.62 -9.89
CA PRO A 201 1.18 -5.90 -11.08
C PRO A 201 2.61 -6.26 -11.48
N ALA A 202 3.48 -6.58 -10.51
CA ALA A 202 4.84 -7.05 -10.77
C ALA A 202 4.92 -8.50 -11.28
N LYS A 203 3.78 -9.20 -11.40
CA LYS A 203 3.67 -10.58 -11.87
C LYS A 203 4.53 -11.56 -11.05
N ILE A 204 4.65 -11.31 -9.74
CA ILE A 204 5.32 -12.26 -8.84
C ILE A 204 4.51 -13.56 -8.84
N ASP A 205 5.16 -14.69 -9.08
CA ASP A 205 4.54 -16.00 -8.91
C ASP A 205 4.36 -16.29 -7.41
N PHE A 206 3.11 -16.38 -6.96
CA PHE A 206 2.81 -16.61 -5.54
C PHE A 206 3.32 -17.95 -5.01
N LYS A 207 3.68 -18.90 -5.88
CA LYS A 207 4.37 -20.14 -5.50
C LYS A 207 5.78 -19.91 -4.96
N THR A 208 6.36 -18.73 -5.20
CA THR A 208 7.66 -18.31 -4.66
C THR A 208 7.56 -17.70 -3.25
N SER A 209 6.36 -17.67 -2.67
CA SER A 209 6.15 -17.25 -1.28
C SER A 209 6.84 -18.22 -0.32
N LEU A 210 7.76 -17.69 0.48
CA LEU A 210 8.46 -18.39 1.55
C LEU A 210 7.65 -18.42 2.85
N TYR A 211 6.78 -17.41 3.02
CA TYR A 211 5.86 -17.30 4.13
C TYR A 211 4.68 -16.40 3.77
N LYS A 212 3.47 -16.82 4.13
CA LYS A 212 2.25 -16.02 4.03
C LYS A 212 1.76 -15.68 5.43
N GLU A 213 1.50 -14.40 5.68
CA GLU A 213 0.84 -13.91 6.89
C GLU A 213 -0.47 -14.69 7.15
N LYS A 214 -0.71 -15.03 8.41
CA LYS A 214 -1.83 -15.85 8.85
C LYS A 214 -2.99 -15.02 9.39
#